data_AF-A0A433DBE7-F1
#
_entry.id   AF-A0A433DBE7-F1
#
_cell.length_a   1.000
_cell.length_b   1.000
_cell.length_c   1.000
_cell.angle_alpha   90.00
_cell.angle_beta   90.00
_cell.angle_gamma   90.00
#
_symmetry.space_group_name_H-M   'P 1'
#
loop_
_entity.id
_entity.type
_entity.pdbx_description
1 polymer ?
#
loop_
_entity_poly.entity_id
_entity_poly.type
_entity_poly.pdbx_seq_one_letter_code
_entity_poly.pdbx_strand_id
1 'polypeptide(L)'
;MSHPALLAIPRELTISIAAYFPLRDLVRLANVNRELRSLVYDAFDFWSDLTLTEGMSVEQREALSDDMLENFISVFTLQARSGIHHVDISESGPQVTTRSVDFILTHCPNLRTFSLKSCASINPDNLAHTLTLLLFKNPPLRLPHLSNLYLRNELRQEDRILQADFTTITTIEYCLRTFSCLEPSSSTNAPATPTQTATQTATKSPSLKLTDLHTCELCRNYYAAPTPPCSRCGALNHSHLCFVCQSFCDGCFAQFCHRCVSHECRAVMCQCTLKDMDVMCYCRSCRGGHQCAGCGHLWCPKHIVETCTKCHVAGWCQTCAVQRGGALVCAGCVDSKEKMRSEGDGKWWQKLLRLEREGGKGL
;
A
#
# COMPACT_ATOMS: atom_id res chain seq x y z
N MET A 1 -32.92 21.52 -15.76
CA MET A 1 -33.50 21.01 -17.02
C MET A 1 -32.73 19.78 -17.42
N SER A 2 -33.27 18.59 -17.17
CA SER A 2 -32.70 17.32 -17.61
C SER A 2 -32.88 17.20 -19.12
N HIS A 3 -31.78 17.04 -19.87
CA HIS A 3 -31.85 16.76 -21.31
C HIS A 3 -32.51 15.39 -21.52
N PRO A 4 -33.67 15.29 -22.19
CA PRO A 4 -34.41 14.03 -22.34
C PRO A 4 -33.68 12.97 -23.17
N ALA A 5 -32.63 13.34 -23.90
CA ALA A 5 -31.93 12.46 -24.82
C ALA A 5 -31.09 11.35 -24.12
N LEU A 6 -30.49 11.63 -22.96
CA LEU A 6 -29.67 10.63 -22.24
C LEU A 6 -30.52 9.56 -21.55
N LEU A 7 -31.73 9.91 -21.11
CA LEU A 7 -32.67 8.97 -20.46
C LEU A 7 -33.40 8.08 -21.48
N ALA A 8 -33.33 8.41 -22.76
CA ALA A 8 -33.86 7.57 -23.84
C ALA A 8 -32.93 6.39 -24.21
N ILE A 9 -31.69 6.40 -23.72
CA ILE A 9 -30.73 5.31 -23.96
C ILE A 9 -31.12 4.13 -23.05
N PRO A 10 -31.29 2.91 -23.60
CA PRO A 10 -31.49 1.70 -22.80
C PRO A 10 -30.47 1.58 -21.66
N ARG A 11 -30.93 1.08 -20.51
CA ARG A 11 -30.12 0.95 -19.28
C ARG A 11 -28.85 0.14 -19.55
N GLU A 12 -28.97 -0.92 -20.33
CA GLU A 12 -27.88 -1.85 -20.65
C GLU A 12 -26.78 -1.18 -21.47
N LEU A 13 -27.15 -0.29 -22.40
CA LEU A 13 -26.20 0.50 -23.19
C LEU A 13 -25.53 1.56 -22.32
N THR A 14 -26.26 2.20 -21.42
CA THR A 14 -25.69 3.16 -20.46
C THR A 14 -24.68 2.48 -19.54
N ILE A 15 -25.00 1.27 -19.04
CA ILE A 15 -24.08 0.46 -18.23
C ILE A 15 -22.84 0.09 -19.07
N SER A 16 -23.05 -0.37 -20.30
CA SER A 16 -21.93 -0.76 -21.19
C SER A 16 -20.99 0.40 -21.49
N ILE A 17 -21.52 1.62 -21.69
CA ILE A 17 -20.71 2.82 -21.89
C ILE A 17 -19.97 3.19 -20.61
N ALA A 18 -20.67 3.18 -19.47
CA ALA A 18 -20.10 3.55 -18.18
C ALA A 18 -18.99 2.58 -17.73
N ALA A 19 -19.03 1.30 -18.12
CA ALA A 19 -18.01 0.30 -17.82
C ALA A 19 -16.59 0.69 -18.30
N TYR A 20 -16.48 1.61 -19.27
CA TYR A 20 -15.20 2.11 -19.78
C TYR A 20 -14.67 3.34 -19.02
N PHE A 21 -15.44 3.88 -18.07
CA PHE A 21 -15.01 5.05 -17.30
C PHE A 21 -14.18 4.63 -16.08
N PRO A 22 -13.11 5.37 -15.77
CA PRO A 22 -12.40 5.17 -14.51
C PRO A 22 -13.32 5.51 -13.33
N LEU A 23 -13.02 4.97 -12.15
CA LEU A 23 -13.80 5.12 -10.92
C LEU A 23 -14.22 6.57 -10.64
N ARG A 24 -13.29 7.51 -10.82
CA ARG A 24 -13.54 8.94 -10.62
C ARG A 24 -14.62 9.48 -11.55
N ASP A 25 -14.64 9.06 -12.80
CA ASP A 25 -15.60 9.53 -13.80
C ASP A 25 -16.94 8.82 -13.66
N LEU A 26 -16.96 7.58 -13.18
CA LEU A 26 -18.19 6.90 -12.74
C LEU A 26 -18.89 7.66 -11.61
N VAL A 27 -18.16 8.07 -10.57
CA VAL A 27 -18.71 8.86 -9.47
C VAL A 27 -19.25 10.21 -9.96
N ARG A 28 -18.54 10.86 -10.89
CA ARG A 28 -19.02 12.11 -11.53
C ARG A 28 -20.29 11.87 -12.34
N LEU A 29 -20.36 10.80 -13.12
CA LEU A 29 -21.54 10.41 -13.88
C LEU A 29 -22.74 10.17 -12.96
N ALA A 30 -22.53 9.46 -11.84
CA ALA A 30 -23.55 9.24 -10.82
C ALA A 30 -24.09 10.54 -10.19
N ASN A 31 -23.30 11.61 -10.19
CA ASN A 31 -23.71 12.91 -9.66
C ASN A 31 -24.46 13.80 -10.67
N VAL A 32 -24.60 13.37 -11.93
CA VAL A 32 -25.31 14.16 -12.96
C VAL A 32 -26.82 14.18 -12.70
N ASN A 33 -27.42 13.04 -12.35
CA ASN A 33 -28.84 12.94 -12.00
C ASN A 33 -29.13 11.68 -11.15
N ARG A 34 -30.32 11.63 -10.53
CA ARG A 34 -30.74 10.54 -9.62
C ARG A 34 -30.82 9.16 -10.29
N GLU A 35 -31.19 9.12 -11.57
CA GLU A 35 -31.37 7.86 -12.32
C GLU A 35 -30.02 7.23 -12.65
N LEU A 36 -29.06 8.04 -13.13
CA LEU A 36 -27.66 7.64 -13.30
C LEU A 36 -27.01 7.27 -11.96
N ARG A 37 -27.36 7.98 -10.88
CA ARG A 37 -26.90 7.65 -9.53
C ARG A 37 -27.27 6.22 -9.15
N SER A 38 -28.56 5.86 -9.26
CA SER A 38 -29.01 4.49 -8.97
C SER A 38 -28.38 3.50 -9.94
N LEU A 39 -28.37 3.79 -11.24
CA LEU A 39 -27.79 2.89 -12.24
C LEU A 39 -26.32 2.57 -11.95
N VAL A 40 -25.50 3.57 -11.61
CA VAL A 40 -24.07 3.41 -11.34
C VAL A 40 -23.84 2.74 -9.98
N TYR A 41 -24.49 3.20 -8.90
CA TYR A 41 -24.29 2.64 -7.56
C TYR A 41 -24.95 1.26 -7.33
N ASP A 42 -25.86 0.82 -8.22
CA ASP A 42 -26.47 -0.51 -8.19
C ASP A 42 -25.79 -1.50 -9.14
N ALA A 43 -24.90 -1.05 -10.01
CA ALA A 43 -24.20 -1.89 -10.96
C ALA A 43 -23.10 -2.72 -10.27
N PHE A 44 -23.38 -4.01 -10.07
CA PHE A 44 -22.47 -4.98 -9.45
C PHE A 44 -21.05 -4.97 -10.04
N ASP A 45 -20.94 -4.96 -11.37
CA ASP A 45 -19.66 -5.12 -12.08
C ASP A 45 -18.75 -3.87 -12.01
N PHE A 46 -19.29 -2.69 -11.70
CA PHE A 46 -18.51 -1.45 -11.69
C PHE A 46 -17.59 -1.32 -10.48
N TRP A 47 -17.95 -1.99 -9.40
CA TRP A 47 -17.29 -1.82 -8.11
C TRP A 47 -16.41 -3.01 -7.74
N SER A 48 -16.11 -3.90 -8.71
CA SER A 48 -15.26 -5.06 -8.47
C SER A 48 -13.87 -4.71 -7.98
N ASP A 49 -13.37 -3.55 -8.42
CA ASP A 49 -12.10 -2.97 -7.99
C ASP A 49 -12.33 -1.56 -7.46
N LEU A 50 -12.06 -1.38 -6.17
CA LEU A 50 -12.20 -0.12 -5.47
C LEU A 50 -10.84 0.39 -5.01
N THR A 51 -10.11 0.97 -5.95
CA THR A 51 -8.85 1.67 -5.70
C THR A 51 -9.11 3.14 -5.44
N LEU A 52 -9.12 3.55 -4.16
CA LEU A 52 -9.60 4.88 -3.76
C LEU A 52 -8.53 5.96 -3.85
N THR A 53 -7.25 5.60 -3.78
CA THR A 53 -6.13 6.54 -3.77
C THR A 53 -5.50 6.78 -5.15
N GLU A 54 -5.96 6.08 -6.18
CA GLU A 54 -5.44 6.23 -7.54
C GLU A 54 -5.72 7.63 -8.11
N GLY A 55 -4.66 8.28 -8.59
CA GLY A 55 -4.73 9.63 -9.16
C GLY A 55 -4.99 10.75 -8.15
N MET A 56 -4.97 10.46 -6.83
CA MET A 56 -5.07 11.47 -5.77
C MET A 56 -3.70 12.09 -5.48
N SER A 57 -3.68 13.41 -5.24
CA SER A 57 -2.49 14.09 -4.71
C SER A 57 -2.18 13.63 -3.28
N VAL A 58 -0.99 13.94 -2.77
CA VAL A 58 -0.60 13.57 -1.40
C VAL A 58 -1.57 14.19 -0.39
N GLU A 59 -1.92 15.46 -0.56
CA GLU A 59 -2.82 16.19 0.34
C GLU A 59 -4.24 15.60 0.32
N GLN A 60 -4.69 15.12 -0.84
CA GLN A 60 -5.98 14.46 -0.96
C GLN A 60 -5.99 13.11 -0.25
N ARG A 61 -4.90 12.33 -0.37
CA ARG A 61 -4.76 11.06 0.35
C ARG A 61 -4.68 11.26 1.86
N GLU A 62 -4.03 12.34 2.30
CA GLU A 62 -3.98 12.74 3.70
C GLU A 62 -5.34 13.18 4.26
N ALA A 63 -6.19 13.75 3.42
CA ALA A 63 -7.55 14.18 3.76
C ALA A 63 -8.59 13.04 3.72
N LEU A 64 -8.25 11.87 3.17
CA LEU A 64 -9.14 10.72 3.18
C LEU A 64 -9.32 10.24 4.63
N SER A 65 -10.56 10.13 5.08
CA SER A 65 -10.92 9.75 6.46
C SER A 65 -11.82 8.54 6.52
N ASP A 66 -11.92 7.91 7.70
CA ASP A 66 -12.86 6.82 7.95
C ASP A 66 -14.30 7.20 7.55
N ASP A 67 -14.77 8.39 7.95
CA ASP A 67 -16.14 8.82 7.64
C ASP A 67 -16.38 9.00 6.14
N MET A 68 -15.37 9.42 5.37
CA MET A 68 -15.49 9.50 3.91
C MET A 68 -15.61 8.12 3.28
N LEU A 69 -14.82 7.15 3.74
CA LEU A 69 -14.85 5.76 3.28
C LEU A 69 -16.19 5.10 3.62
N GLU A 70 -16.66 5.26 4.84
CA GLU A 70 -17.95 4.73 5.30
C GLU A 70 -19.11 5.36 4.53
N ASN A 71 -19.13 6.68 4.38
CA ASN A 71 -20.17 7.37 3.62
C ASN A 71 -20.17 6.93 2.15
N PHE A 72 -18.99 6.72 1.56
CA PHE A 72 -18.89 6.27 0.17
C PHE A 72 -19.43 4.84 0.00
N ILE A 73 -18.97 3.89 0.81
CA ILE A 73 -19.40 2.49 0.73
C ILE A 73 -20.87 2.33 1.16
N SER A 74 -21.36 3.15 2.09
CA SER A 74 -22.74 3.07 2.57
C SER A 74 -23.79 3.46 1.51
N VAL A 75 -23.40 4.22 0.48
CA VAL A 75 -24.28 4.57 -0.65
C VAL A 75 -24.55 3.36 -1.55
N PHE A 76 -23.67 2.36 -1.59
CA PHE A 76 -23.87 1.15 -2.37
C PHE A 76 -25.01 0.30 -1.80
N THR A 77 -25.82 -0.28 -2.69
CA THR A 77 -26.77 -1.33 -2.32
C THR A 77 -26.05 -2.62 -1.92
N LEU A 78 -26.75 -3.51 -1.22
CA LEU A 78 -26.20 -4.81 -0.82
C LEU A 78 -25.67 -5.61 -2.04
N GLN A 79 -26.37 -5.53 -3.17
CA GLN A 79 -25.93 -6.15 -4.42
C GLN A 79 -24.60 -5.56 -4.90
N ALA A 80 -24.48 -4.23 -5.00
CA ALA A 80 -23.22 -3.60 -5.42
C ALA A 80 -22.06 -3.91 -4.46
N ARG A 81 -22.30 -3.90 -3.14
CA ARG A 81 -21.28 -4.28 -2.15
C ARG A 81 -20.83 -5.73 -2.27
N SER A 82 -21.74 -6.63 -2.66
CA SER A 82 -21.37 -8.03 -2.95
C SER A 82 -20.54 -8.17 -4.23
N GLY A 83 -20.49 -7.15 -5.09
CA GLY A 83 -19.61 -7.09 -6.25
C GLY A 83 -18.18 -6.67 -5.94
N ILE A 84 -17.94 -6.08 -4.76
CA ILE A 84 -16.61 -5.59 -4.38
C ILE A 84 -15.69 -6.78 -4.10
N HIS A 85 -14.65 -6.93 -4.92
CA HIS A 85 -13.66 -8.00 -4.82
C HIS A 85 -12.27 -7.48 -4.43
N HIS A 86 -11.93 -6.26 -4.81
CA HIS A 86 -10.66 -5.63 -4.48
C HIS A 86 -10.94 -4.29 -3.83
N VAL A 87 -10.32 -4.03 -2.69
CA VAL A 87 -10.32 -2.71 -2.06
C VAL A 87 -8.88 -2.31 -1.81
N ASP A 88 -8.49 -1.13 -2.30
CA ASP A 88 -7.19 -0.56 -2.07
C ASP A 88 -7.32 0.85 -1.48
N ILE A 89 -6.88 0.98 -0.23
CA ILE A 89 -6.76 2.25 0.50
C ILE A 89 -5.30 2.56 0.84
N SER A 90 -4.37 2.00 0.07
CA SER A 90 -2.94 2.21 0.25
C SER A 90 -2.56 3.67 0.17
N GLU A 91 -1.55 4.04 0.94
CA GLU A 91 -1.01 5.39 1.04
C GLU A 91 -2.02 6.43 1.56
N SER A 92 -3.11 5.98 2.19
CA SER A 92 -4.03 6.86 2.90
C SER A 92 -3.38 7.51 4.11
N GLY A 93 -3.86 8.72 4.42
CA GLY A 93 -3.42 9.51 5.55
C GLY A 93 -3.71 8.90 6.92
N PRO A 94 -3.30 9.59 8.00
CA PRO A 94 -3.51 9.13 9.37
C PRO A 94 -4.98 9.11 9.79
N GLN A 95 -5.89 9.69 9.00
CA GLN A 95 -7.33 9.70 9.28
C GLN A 95 -8.05 8.42 8.84
N VAL A 96 -7.38 7.54 8.09
CA VAL A 96 -7.85 6.19 7.80
C VAL A 96 -7.27 5.24 8.84
N THR A 97 -8.13 4.72 9.72
CA THR A 97 -7.74 3.89 10.86
C THR A 97 -8.26 2.46 10.72
N THR A 98 -8.09 1.65 11.77
CA THR A 98 -8.66 0.30 11.81
C THR A 98 -10.19 0.29 11.83
N ARG A 99 -10.86 1.44 12.04
CA ARG A 99 -12.31 1.59 11.85
C ARG A 99 -12.73 1.36 10.40
N SER A 100 -11.99 1.91 9.44
CA SER A 100 -12.22 1.63 8.01
C SER A 100 -12.04 0.16 7.67
N VAL A 101 -11.05 -0.50 8.28
CA VAL A 101 -10.83 -1.94 8.10
C VAL A 101 -12.04 -2.74 8.57
N ASP A 102 -12.51 -2.49 9.80
CA ASP A 102 -13.74 -3.09 10.36
C ASP A 102 -14.93 -2.89 9.42
N PHE A 103 -15.15 -1.65 8.99
CA PHE A 103 -16.27 -1.31 8.13
C PHE A 103 -16.21 -2.02 6.77
N ILE A 104 -15.06 -2.02 6.10
CA ILE A 104 -14.88 -2.66 4.79
C ILE A 104 -15.09 -4.17 4.90
N LEU A 105 -14.48 -4.82 5.89
CA LEU A 105 -14.63 -6.26 6.08
C LEU A 105 -16.08 -6.64 6.39
N THR A 106 -16.78 -5.83 7.18
CA THR A 106 -18.19 -6.09 7.53
C THR A 106 -19.16 -5.90 6.35
N HIS A 107 -18.83 -5.01 5.41
CA HIS A 107 -19.77 -4.64 4.34
C HIS A 107 -19.44 -5.21 2.95
N CYS A 108 -18.25 -5.80 2.76
CA CYS A 108 -17.80 -6.37 1.48
C CYS A 108 -17.64 -7.90 1.61
N PRO A 109 -18.74 -8.69 1.58
CA PRO A 109 -18.70 -10.12 1.89
C PRO A 109 -17.91 -10.97 0.89
N ASN A 110 -17.75 -10.48 -0.35
CA ASN A 110 -17.03 -11.17 -1.43
C ASN A 110 -15.64 -10.58 -1.69
N LEU A 111 -15.09 -9.87 -0.70
CA LEU A 111 -13.75 -9.30 -0.78
C LEU A 111 -12.72 -10.41 -0.98
N ARG A 112 -11.86 -10.27 -1.99
CA ARG A 112 -10.77 -11.20 -2.33
C ARG A 112 -9.42 -10.63 -1.95
N THR A 113 -9.26 -9.34 -2.17
CA THR A 113 -8.01 -8.62 -1.98
C THR A 113 -8.27 -7.35 -1.21
N PHE A 114 -7.51 -7.15 -0.13
CA PHE A 114 -7.53 -5.91 0.64
C PHE A 114 -6.12 -5.36 0.80
N SER A 115 -5.91 -4.14 0.32
CA SER A 115 -4.61 -3.47 0.33
C SER A 115 -4.62 -2.26 1.26
N LEU A 116 -3.70 -2.29 2.24
CA LEU A 116 -3.49 -1.32 3.32
C LEU A 116 -2.02 -0.85 3.32
N LYS A 117 -1.36 -0.85 2.15
CA LYS A 117 0.07 -0.54 2.06
C LYS A 117 0.30 0.90 2.49
N SER A 118 1.27 1.15 3.36
CA SER A 118 1.66 2.52 3.74
C SER A 118 0.54 3.37 4.38
N CYS A 119 -0.51 2.77 4.94
CA CYS A 119 -1.50 3.49 5.75
C CYS A 119 -0.87 3.90 7.09
N ALA A 120 -0.74 5.21 7.35
CA ALA A 120 0.04 5.70 8.49
C ALA A 120 -0.48 5.25 9.87
N SER A 121 -1.79 5.04 10.00
CA SER A 121 -2.45 4.68 11.26
C SER A 121 -2.74 3.18 11.40
N ILE A 122 -2.36 2.36 10.42
CA ILE A 122 -2.61 0.91 10.45
C ILE A 122 -1.26 0.21 10.55
N ASN A 123 -1.07 -0.53 11.63
CA ASN A 123 0.10 -1.37 11.85
C ASN A 123 -0.34 -2.81 12.13
N PRO A 124 0.58 -3.79 12.09
CA PRO A 124 0.21 -5.18 12.26
C PRO A 124 -0.49 -5.46 13.61
N ASP A 125 -0.03 -4.82 14.69
CA ASP A 125 -0.55 -5.08 16.04
C ASP A 125 -2.00 -4.58 16.21
N ASN A 126 -2.27 -3.34 15.79
CA ASN A 126 -3.62 -2.79 15.86
C ASN A 126 -4.58 -3.50 14.91
N LEU A 127 -4.09 -3.98 13.76
CA LEU A 127 -4.87 -4.79 12.85
C LEU A 127 -5.20 -6.15 13.45
N ALA A 128 -4.22 -6.86 14.04
CA ALA A 128 -4.44 -8.13 14.73
C ALA A 128 -5.50 -7.99 15.83
N HIS A 129 -5.41 -6.91 16.61
CA HIS A 129 -6.40 -6.58 17.63
C HIS A 129 -7.80 -6.34 17.02
N THR A 130 -7.91 -5.54 15.96
CA THR A 130 -9.18 -5.28 15.29
C THR A 130 -9.80 -6.54 14.68
N LEU A 131 -9.02 -7.39 14.03
CA LEU A 131 -9.52 -8.67 13.48
C LEU A 131 -10.00 -9.60 14.61
N THR A 132 -9.30 -9.62 15.74
CA THR A 132 -9.73 -10.37 16.93
C THR A 132 -11.06 -9.84 17.47
N LEU A 133 -11.21 -8.52 17.60
CA LEU A 133 -12.46 -7.90 18.02
C LEU A 133 -13.60 -8.17 17.05
N LEU A 134 -13.34 -8.17 15.74
CA LEU A 134 -14.32 -8.51 14.70
C LEU A 134 -14.86 -9.92 14.86
N LEU A 135 -13.99 -10.90 15.14
CA LEU A 135 -14.43 -12.28 15.41
C LEU A 135 -15.38 -12.35 16.60
N PHE A 136 -15.10 -11.60 17.66
CA PHE A 136 -15.94 -11.59 18.87
C PHE A 136 -17.25 -10.82 18.69
N LYS A 137 -17.21 -9.67 18.03
CA LYS A 137 -18.36 -8.77 17.86
C LYS A 137 -19.33 -9.25 16.78
N ASN A 138 -18.79 -9.83 15.70
CA ASN A 138 -19.56 -10.25 14.54
C ASN A 138 -19.29 -11.74 14.23
N PRO A 139 -19.77 -12.68 15.08
CA PRO A 139 -19.67 -14.11 14.80
C PRO A 139 -20.17 -14.57 13.41
N PRO A 140 -21.21 -13.96 12.81
CA PRO A 140 -21.64 -14.36 11.47
C PRO A 140 -20.80 -13.76 10.34
N LEU A 141 -19.76 -12.96 10.63
CA LEU A 141 -18.90 -12.39 9.59
C LEU A 141 -18.16 -13.51 8.87
N ARG A 142 -18.43 -13.66 7.57
CA ARG A 142 -17.78 -14.62 6.69
C ARG A 142 -17.15 -13.88 5.52
N LEU A 143 -15.90 -14.22 5.24
CA LEU A 143 -15.12 -13.70 4.12
C LEU A 143 -14.51 -14.89 3.37
N PRO A 144 -15.34 -15.75 2.76
CA PRO A 144 -14.89 -17.02 2.19
C PRO A 144 -13.93 -16.85 1.02
N HIS A 145 -13.81 -15.64 0.48
CA HIS A 145 -13.01 -15.34 -0.70
C HIS A 145 -11.76 -14.50 -0.39
N LEU A 146 -11.61 -14.01 0.85
CA LEU A 146 -10.48 -13.16 1.21
C LEU A 146 -9.20 -13.99 1.23
N SER A 147 -8.37 -13.78 0.22
CA SER A 147 -7.13 -14.53 0.00
C SER A 147 -5.89 -13.66 0.16
N ASN A 148 -6.00 -12.37 -0.15
CA ASN A 148 -4.87 -11.45 -0.15
C ASN A 148 -5.13 -10.28 0.81
N LEU A 149 -4.22 -10.09 1.76
CA LEU A 149 -4.15 -8.92 2.63
C LEU A 149 -2.76 -8.31 2.52
N TYR A 150 -2.67 -7.12 1.94
CA TYR A 150 -1.40 -6.42 1.73
C TYR A 150 -1.20 -5.34 2.77
N LEU A 151 -0.19 -5.49 3.63
CA LEU A 151 0.17 -4.52 4.68
C LEU A 151 1.45 -3.75 4.39
N ARG A 152 2.18 -4.14 3.35
CA ARG A 152 3.59 -3.77 3.17
C ARG A 152 3.75 -2.53 2.30
N ASN A 153 4.59 -1.60 2.75
CA ASN A 153 5.09 -0.53 1.91
C ASN A 153 6.04 -1.09 0.82
N GLU A 154 5.69 -0.97 -0.45
CA GLU A 154 6.56 -1.36 -1.57
C GLU A 154 7.70 -0.35 -1.80
N LEU A 155 7.53 0.90 -1.33
CA LEU A 155 8.58 1.90 -1.36
C LEU A 155 9.57 1.62 -0.22
N ARG A 156 10.76 1.18 -0.61
CA ARG A 156 11.93 0.86 0.22
C ARG A 156 12.48 2.08 0.98
N GLN A 157 11.68 2.71 1.83
CA GLN A 157 12.19 3.69 2.80
C GLN A 157 12.40 2.96 4.13
N GLU A 158 13.64 2.99 4.60
CA GLU A 158 14.20 2.23 5.73
C GLU A 158 13.37 2.33 7.03
N ASP A 159 12.66 3.43 7.21
CA ASP A 159 11.87 3.72 8.41
C ASP A 159 10.50 3.02 8.46
N ARG A 160 10.11 2.28 7.42
CA ARG A 160 8.74 1.74 7.27
C ARG A 160 8.67 0.22 7.10
N ILE A 161 9.70 -0.51 7.50
CA ILE A 161 9.56 -1.97 7.69
C ILE A 161 8.73 -2.16 8.95
N LEU A 162 7.43 -2.44 8.77
CA LEU A 162 6.56 -2.81 9.87
C LEU A 162 7.13 -4.07 10.53
N GLN A 163 7.71 -3.90 11.72
CA GLN A 163 8.05 -5.02 12.59
C GLN A 163 6.73 -5.54 13.14
N ALA A 164 6.35 -6.76 12.76
CA ALA A 164 5.35 -7.52 13.49
C ALA A 164 6.07 -8.67 14.14
N ASP A 165 5.77 -8.94 15.41
CA ASP A 165 6.23 -10.17 16.02
C ASP A 165 5.47 -11.39 15.45
N PHE A 166 6.00 -12.57 15.74
CA PHE A 166 5.41 -13.84 15.31
C PHE A 166 3.97 -14.04 15.82
N THR A 167 3.65 -13.52 17.00
CA THR A 167 2.33 -13.65 17.64
C THR A 167 1.29 -12.83 16.89
N THR A 168 1.63 -11.58 16.53
CA THR A 168 0.77 -10.69 15.74
C THR A 168 0.42 -11.32 14.39
N ILE A 169 1.40 -11.88 13.68
CA ILE A 169 1.18 -12.63 12.42
C ILE A 169 0.21 -13.78 12.63
N THR A 170 0.53 -14.63 13.60
CA THR A 170 -0.23 -15.85 13.86
C THR A 170 -1.68 -15.50 14.20
N THR A 171 -1.88 -14.37 14.91
CA THR A 171 -3.21 -13.85 15.23
C THR A 171 -3.95 -13.39 13.98
N ILE A 172 -3.32 -12.62 13.09
CA ILE A 172 -3.92 -12.19 11.82
C ILE A 172 -4.30 -13.42 10.98
N GLU A 173 -3.37 -14.34 10.77
CA GLU A 173 -3.63 -15.56 9.99
C GLU A 173 -4.77 -16.40 10.58
N TYR A 174 -4.78 -16.58 11.91
CA TYR A 174 -5.84 -17.29 12.60
C TYR A 174 -7.20 -16.63 12.35
N CYS A 175 -7.27 -15.29 12.44
CA CYS A 175 -8.50 -14.57 12.19
C CYS A 175 -8.97 -14.73 10.74
N LEU A 176 -8.07 -14.55 9.77
CA LEU A 176 -8.38 -14.70 8.35
C LEU A 176 -8.86 -16.13 8.00
N ARG A 177 -8.23 -17.16 8.58
CA ARG A 177 -8.71 -18.55 8.43
C ARG A 177 -10.11 -18.73 9.01
N THR A 178 -10.36 -18.15 10.18
CA THR A 178 -11.66 -18.25 10.85
C THR A 178 -12.77 -17.57 10.03
N PHE A 179 -12.51 -16.40 9.45
CA PHE A 179 -13.45 -15.74 8.54
C PHE A 179 -13.71 -16.56 7.26
N SER A 180 -12.71 -17.32 6.79
CA SER A 180 -12.78 -18.12 5.56
C SER A 180 -13.50 -19.46 5.74
N CYS A 181 -13.50 -20.02 6.95
CA CYS A 181 -14.15 -21.30 7.22
C CYS A 181 -15.66 -21.17 6.99
N LEU A 182 -16.16 -21.84 5.96
CA LEU A 182 -17.57 -22.21 5.87
C LEU A 182 -17.79 -23.27 6.94
N GLU A 183 -18.65 -23.02 7.93
CA GLU A 183 -19.09 -24.12 8.76
C GLU A 183 -19.68 -25.19 7.83
N PRO A 184 -19.22 -26.45 7.92
CA PRO A 184 -19.87 -27.53 7.21
C PRO A 184 -21.29 -27.54 7.75
N SER A 185 -22.22 -27.05 6.93
CA SER A 185 -23.63 -27.06 7.25
C SER A 185 -23.94 -28.50 7.65
N SER A 186 -24.26 -28.67 8.93
CA SER A 186 -24.71 -29.92 9.51
C SER A 186 -26.04 -30.24 8.86
N SER A 187 -25.96 -30.76 7.64
CA SER A 187 -27.03 -31.38 6.87
C SER A 187 -27.39 -32.70 7.55
N THR A 188 -27.91 -32.55 8.76
CA THR A 188 -28.61 -33.57 9.49
C THR A 188 -29.95 -33.69 8.78
N ASN A 189 -30.01 -34.58 7.78
CA ASN A 189 -31.19 -35.34 7.36
C ASN A 189 -30.90 -36.02 6.01
N ALA A 190 -30.18 -37.15 6.03
CA ALA A 190 -30.33 -38.17 5.01
C ALA A 190 -30.31 -39.57 5.66
N PRO A 191 -31.24 -40.47 5.31
CA PRO A 191 -31.40 -41.76 5.97
C PRO A 191 -30.30 -42.74 5.56
N ALA A 192 -29.91 -43.60 6.50
CA ALA A 192 -28.92 -44.64 6.32
C ALA A 192 -29.25 -45.57 5.13
N THR A 193 -28.28 -45.76 4.23
CA THR A 193 -28.19 -46.97 3.41
C THR A 193 -26.73 -47.43 3.45
N PRO A 194 -26.43 -48.68 3.83
CA PRO A 194 -25.07 -49.18 3.78
C PRO A 194 -24.76 -49.67 2.37
N THR A 195 -23.50 -49.55 1.92
CA THR A 195 -22.68 -50.69 1.45
C THR A 195 -21.54 -50.24 0.51
N GLN A 196 -20.33 -50.70 0.87
CA GLN A 196 -19.12 -50.99 0.07
C GLN A 196 -18.12 -49.88 -0.34
N THR A 197 -17.05 -49.86 0.46
CA THR A 197 -15.65 -50.16 0.08
C THR A 197 -15.16 -49.74 -1.31
N ALA A 198 -14.40 -48.64 -1.37
CA ALA A 198 -13.29 -48.51 -2.31
C ALA A 198 -12.25 -47.52 -1.77
N THR A 199 -11.06 -48.06 -1.50
CA THR A 199 -9.82 -47.38 -1.14
C THR A 199 -9.39 -46.43 -2.25
N GLN A 200 -9.37 -45.12 -2.00
CA GLN A 200 -8.57 -44.17 -2.79
C GLN A 200 -7.85 -43.17 -1.88
N THR A 201 -6.55 -43.41 -1.80
CA THR A 201 -5.49 -42.52 -1.35
C THR A 201 -5.41 -41.24 -2.17
N ALA A 202 -5.08 -40.15 -1.47
CA ALA A 202 -4.52 -38.88 -1.95
C ALA A 202 -5.48 -37.90 -2.64
N THR A 203 -6.17 -37.11 -1.83
CA THR A 203 -6.47 -35.71 -2.16
C THR A 203 -5.51 -34.82 -1.38
N LYS A 204 -4.51 -34.28 -2.08
CA LYS A 204 -3.72 -33.15 -1.60
C LYS A 204 -4.70 -32.04 -1.22
N SER A 205 -4.73 -31.69 0.05
CA SER A 205 -5.41 -30.51 0.56
C SER A 205 -4.98 -29.30 -0.29
N PRO A 206 -5.90 -28.41 -0.69
CA PRO A 206 -5.51 -27.18 -1.34
C PRO A 206 -4.68 -26.40 -0.32
N SER A 207 -3.39 -26.25 -0.60
CA SER A 207 -2.54 -25.33 0.14
C SER A 207 -3.10 -23.94 -0.15
N LEU A 208 -4.00 -23.47 0.71
CA LEU A 208 -4.31 -22.05 0.86
C LEU A 208 -2.95 -21.38 1.06
N LYS A 209 -2.45 -20.75 0.01
CA LYS A 209 -1.34 -19.81 0.12
C LYS A 209 -1.91 -18.59 0.82
N LEU A 210 -1.98 -18.70 2.14
CA LEU A 210 -2.24 -17.61 3.06
C LEU A 210 -1.15 -16.57 2.83
N THR A 211 -1.54 -15.32 2.55
CA THR A 211 -0.76 -14.09 2.75
C THR A 211 0.71 -14.12 2.31
N ASP A 212 1.12 -13.27 1.36
CA ASP A 212 2.51 -13.11 0.85
C ASP A 212 3.57 -12.64 1.90
N LEU A 213 3.31 -12.85 3.18
CA LEU A 213 4.17 -12.54 4.31
C LEU A 213 5.03 -13.76 4.66
N HIS A 214 6.16 -13.92 3.99
CA HIS A 214 7.15 -14.92 4.37
C HIS A 214 8.07 -14.39 5.48
N THR A 215 8.28 -15.18 6.53
CA THR A 215 9.32 -14.88 7.53
C THR A 215 10.70 -15.05 6.88
N CYS A 216 11.64 -14.17 7.23
CA CYS A 216 12.99 -14.24 6.70
C CYS A 216 13.68 -15.53 7.10
N GLU A 217 14.26 -16.22 6.12
CA GLU A 217 14.93 -17.50 6.31
C GLU A 217 16.10 -17.43 7.32
N LEU A 218 16.78 -16.27 7.42
CA LEU A 218 17.96 -16.09 8.26
C LEU A 218 17.64 -15.63 9.68
N CYS A 219 16.93 -14.51 9.81
CA CYS A 219 16.72 -13.90 11.12
C CYS A 219 15.40 -14.31 11.77
N ARG A 220 14.42 -14.84 11.00
CA ARG A 220 13.05 -15.24 11.41
C ARG A 220 12.19 -14.17 12.08
N ASN A 221 12.79 -13.04 12.46
CA ASN A 221 12.18 -11.95 13.21
C ASN A 221 11.63 -10.83 12.32
N TYR A 222 11.89 -10.90 11.01
CA TYR A 222 11.47 -9.89 10.05
C TYR A 222 10.82 -10.57 8.85
N TYR A 223 9.88 -9.90 8.22
CA TYR A 223 9.32 -10.37 6.96
C TYR A 223 10.26 -10.13 5.79
N ALA A 224 10.17 -11.03 4.84
CA ALA A 224 10.97 -11.08 3.65
C ALA A 224 10.17 -10.75 2.40
N ALA A 225 10.81 -10.11 1.43
CA ALA A 225 10.33 -10.09 0.04
C ALA A 225 10.98 -11.22 -0.74
N PRO A 226 10.39 -11.63 -1.89
CA PRO A 226 11.13 -12.35 -2.91
C PRO A 226 12.47 -11.66 -3.16
N THR A 227 13.54 -12.42 -3.03
CA THR A 227 14.89 -11.89 -3.19
C THR A 227 15.25 -11.98 -4.66
N PRO A 228 15.64 -10.87 -5.32
CA PRO A 228 16.12 -10.95 -6.69
C PRO A 228 17.48 -11.70 -6.73
N PRO A 229 17.81 -12.37 -7.85
CA PRO A 229 19.09 -13.04 -8.00
C PRO A 229 20.25 -12.04 -7.88
N CYS A 230 21.41 -12.50 -7.45
CA CYS A 230 22.58 -11.65 -7.31
C CYS A 230 22.95 -11.00 -8.65
N SER A 231 23.05 -9.67 -8.69
CA SER A 231 23.35 -8.91 -9.90
C SER A 231 24.74 -9.19 -10.49
N ARG A 232 25.64 -9.83 -9.73
CA ARG A 232 26.97 -10.24 -10.23
C ARG A 232 27.00 -11.67 -10.75
N CYS A 233 26.55 -12.63 -9.95
CA CYS A 233 26.74 -14.06 -10.25
C CYS A 233 25.44 -14.79 -10.61
N GLY A 234 24.29 -14.12 -10.56
CA GLY A 234 22.97 -14.71 -10.79
C GLY A 234 22.50 -15.65 -9.68
N ALA A 235 23.33 -15.94 -8.67
CA ALA A 235 22.97 -16.88 -7.61
C ALA A 235 21.80 -16.35 -6.76
N LEU A 236 20.84 -17.23 -6.49
CA LEU A 236 19.74 -17.02 -5.57
C LEU A 236 19.98 -17.89 -4.32
N ASN A 237 20.65 -17.33 -3.31
CA ASN A 237 21.00 -18.10 -2.12
C ASN A 237 19.79 -18.36 -1.20
N HIS A 238 18.82 -17.45 -1.23
CA HIS A 238 17.60 -17.51 -0.43
C HIS A 238 16.45 -17.00 -1.29
N SER A 239 15.30 -17.64 -1.18
CA SER A 239 14.12 -17.26 -1.96
C SER A 239 13.50 -15.98 -1.39
N HIS A 240 13.54 -15.84 -0.05
CA HIS A 240 12.93 -14.73 0.67
C HIS A 240 13.84 -14.24 1.79
N LEU A 241 14.33 -13.00 1.68
CA LEU A 241 15.11 -12.32 2.72
C LEU A 241 14.42 -11.02 3.15
N CYS A 242 14.50 -10.69 4.45
CA CYS A 242 14.11 -9.36 4.94
C CYS A 242 15.14 -8.32 4.53
N PHE A 243 14.75 -7.05 4.60
CA PHE A 243 15.62 -5.92 4.28
C PHE A 243 16.93 -5.95 5.08
N VAL A 244 16.88 -6.30 6.36
CA VAL A 244 18.08 -6.42 7.22
C VAL A 244 19.05 -7.50 6.73
N CYS A 245 18.53 -8.57 6.14
CA CYS A 245 19.32 -9.68 5.63
C CYS A 245 19.64 -9.56 4.14
N GLN A 246 19.00 -8.63 3.41
CA GLN A 246 19.29 -8.36 2.02
C GLN A 246 20.49 -7.42 1.92
N SER A 247 21.53 -7.85 1.22
CA SER A 247 22.63 -6.96 0.84
C SER A 247 22.37 -6.35 -0.55
N PHE A 248 21.97 -5.09 -0.62
CA PHE A 248 21.79 -4.37 -1.89
C PHE A 248 22.62 -3.09 -1.92
N CYS A 249 22.78 -2.52 -3.11
CA CYS A 249 23.40 -1.22 -3.30
C CYS A 249 22.35 -0.12 -3.12
N ASP A 250 22.56 0.87 -2.26
CA ASP A 250 21.62 1.99 -2.05
C ASP A 250 21.49 2.90 -3.27
N GLY A 251 22.55 3.03 -4.08
CA GLY A 251 22.53 3.86 -5.28
C GLY A 251 21.69 3.30 -6.45
N CYS A 252 21.81 2.01 -6.76
CA CYS A 252 21.12 1.38 -7.90
C CYS A 252 20.15 0.25 -7.53
N PHE A 253 19.99 -0.03 -6.24
CA PHE A 253 19.13 -1.09 -5.71
C PHE A 253 19.49 -2.52 -6.17
N ALA A 254 20.66 -2.72 -6.78
CA ALA A 254 21.17 -4.01 -7.19
C ALA A 254 21.44 -4.92 -5.98
N GLN A 255 20.94 -6.16 -6.02
CA GLN A 255 21.11 -7.15 -4.96
C GLN A 255 22.40 -7.93 -5.14
N PHE A 256 23.15 -8.13 -4.06
CA PHE A 256 24.34 -8.97 -4.05
C PHE A 256 24.17 -10.12 -3.05
N CYS A 257 24.70 -11.29 -3.39
CA CYS A 257 24.77 -12.38 -2.43
C CYS A 257 25.92 -12.15 -1.43
N HIS A 258 25.91 -12.84 -0.29
CA HIS A 258 26.94 -12.69 0.76
C HIS A 258 28.38 -12.89 0.26
N ARG A 259 28.58 -13.65 -0.83
CA ARG A 259 29.91 -13.84 -1.44
C ARG A 259 30.30 -12.67 -2.32
N CYS A 260 29.36 -12.11 -3.06
CA CYS A 260 29.63 -11.04 -4.01
C CYS A 260 29.60 -9.65 -3.37
N VAL A 261 28.88 -9.48 -2.25
CA VAL A 261 28.78 -8.18 -1.56
C VAL A 261 30.15 -7.66 -1.19
N SER A 262 31.03 -8.45 -0.57
CA SER A 262 32.38 -8.01 -0.17
C SER A 262 33.27 -7.56 -1.34
N HIS A 263 32.99 -8.04 -2.55
CA HIS A 263 33.76 -7.70 -3.74
C HIS A 263 33.19 -6.50 -4.52
N GLU A 264 31.87 -6.43 -4.63
CA GLU A 264 31.16 -5.39 -5.39
C GLU A 264 30.83 -4.16 -4.57
N CYS A 265 30.78 -4.33 -3.27
CA CYS A 265 30.04 -3.47 -2.39
C CYS A 265 30.95 -3.21 -1.17
N ARG A 266 31.40 -1.97 -1.00
CA ARG A 266 32.11 -1.61 0.23
C ARG A 266 31.06 -1.21 1.25
N ALA A 267 31.01 -1.98 2.33
CA ALA A 267 30.22 -1.67 3.50
C ALA A 267 30.55 -0.24 3.96
N VAL A 268 29.49 0.53 4.21
CA VAL A 268 29.59 1.85 4.82
C VAL A 268 29.20 1.67 6.28
N MET A 269 30.04 2.15 7.21
CA MET A 269 29.65 2.20 8.61
C MET A 269 28.42 3.10 8.75
N CYS A 270 27.27 2.46 8.91
CA CYS A 270 26.03 3.12 9.26
C CYS A 270 26.18 3.62 10.70
N GLN A 271 26.12 4.94 10.92
CA GLN A 271 26.08 5.51 12.27
C GLN A 271 24.65 5.61 12.82
N CYS A 272 23.67 5.00 12.15
CA CYS A 272 22.33 4.89 12.70
C CYS A 272 22.39 4.06 13.99
N THR A 273 21.71 4.52 15.03
CA THR A 273 21.64 3.84 16.34
C THR A 273 20.93 2.47 16.26
N LEU A 274 20.36 2.14 15.10
CA LEU A 274 19.81 0.84 14.76
C LEU A 274 20.92 -0.18 14.37
N LYS A 275 21.72 -0.57 15.37
CA LYS A 275 22.66 -1.74 15.45
C LYS A 275 24.05 -1.66 14.77
N ASP A 276 25.00 -2.36 15.41
CA ASP A 276 26.43 -2.57 15.12
C ASP A 276 26.78 -3.28 13.79
N MET A 277 25.90 -3.25 12.78
CA MET A 277 26.13 -3.92 11.50
C MET A 277 26.05 -2.89 10.38
N ASP A 278 26.99 -2.92 9.44
CA ASP A 278 27.01 -2.05 8.27
C ASP A 278 25.74 -2.28 7.42
N VAL A 279 24.72 -1.42 7.59
CA VAL A 279 23.42 -1.56 6.89
C VAL A 279 23.49 -1.08 5.44
N MET A 280 24.33 -0.09 5.16
CA MET A 280 24.37 0.59 3.87
C MET A 280 25.56 0.14 3.02
N CYS A 281 25.30 -0.08 1.75
CA CYS A 281 26.34 -0.48 0.81
C CYS A 281 26.19 0.23 -0.53
N TYR A 282 27.30 0.66 -1.12
CA TYR A 282 27.33 1.20 -2.48
C TYR A 282 28.18 0.30 -3.37
N CYS A 283 27.59 -0.14 -4.50
CA CYS A 283 28.33 -0.91 -5.49
C CYS A 283 29.42 -0.05 -6.15
N ARG A 284 30.42 -0.69 -6.75
CA ARG A 284 31.54 -0.01 -7.46
C ARG A 284 31.06 1.05 -8.46
N SER A 285 29.97 0.78 -9.19
CA SER A 285 29.43 1.68 -10.19
C SER A 285 28.75 2.91 -9.58
N CYS A 286 28.01 2.74 -8.47
CA CYS A 286 27.34 3.85 -7.79
C CYS A 286 28.29 4.67 -6.92
N ARG A 287 29.39 4.06 -6.45
CA ARG A 287 30.33 4.67 -5.52
C ARG A 287 30.77 6.07 -5.95
N GLY A 288 31.13 6.27 -7.22
CA GLY A 288 31.62 7.57 -7.72
C GLY A 288 30.61 8.72 -7.52
N GLY A 289 29.31 8.42 -7.58
CA GLY A 289 28.25 9.40 -7.36
C GLY A 289 27.94 9.69 -5.89
N HIS A 290 28.37 8.83 -4.96
CA HIS A 290 28.03 8.94 -3.53
C HIS A 290 29.25 9.13 -2.62
N GLN A 291 30.47 9.00 -3.15
CA GLN A 291 31.71 9.20 -2.42
C GLN A 291 32.02 10.69 -2.33
N CYS A 292 32.45 11.19 -1.18
CA CYS A 292 32.86 12.59 -1.05
C CYS A 292 34.11 12.90 -1.90
N ALA A 293 34.08 13.97 -2.70
CA ALA A 293 35.10 14.27 -3.70
C ALA A 293 36.48 14.53 -3.10
N GLY A 294 36.61 15.07 -1.88
CA GLY A 294 37.95 15.25 -1.31
C GLY A 294 38.29 14.54 -0.02
N CYS A 295 37.36 13.96 0.74
CA CYS A 295 37.77 12.99 1.76
C CYS A 295 37.67 11.54 1.28
N GLY A 296 37.01 11.28 0.15
CA GLY A 296 36.89 9.94 -0.40
C GLY A 296 36.04 8.97 0.43
N HIS A 297 35.35 9.43 1.48
CA HIS A 297 34.44 8.59 2.26
C HIS A 297 33.03 8.58 1.67
N LEU A 298 32.39 7.41 1.68
CA LEU A 298 30.96 7.23 1.42
C LEU A 298 30.21 7.63 2.71
N TRP A 299 29.25 8.54 2.60
CA TRP A 299 28.47 9.07 3.74
C TRP A 299 29.32 9.57 4.92
N CYS A 300 29.63 10.86 4.91
CA CYS A 300 30.27 11.49 6.07
C CYS A 300 29.24 12.34 6.84
N PRO A 301 28.83 11.93 8.06
CA PRO A 301 27.78 12.62 8.84
C PRO A 301 28.16 14.06 9.24
N LYS A 302 29.44 14.44 9.15
CA LYS A 302 29.89 15.85 9.30
C LYS A 302 29.53 16.75 8.10
N HIS A 303 28.92 16.23 7.04
CA HIS A 303 28.73 16.91 5.75
C HIS A 303 27.28 16.87 5.20
N ILE A 304 26.31 16.45 6.01
CA ILE A 304 24.88 16.57 5.68
C ILE A 304 24.49 18.04 5.90
N VAL A 305 24.14 18.75 4.83
CA VAL A 305 23.46 20.05 4.94
C VAL A 305 21.96 19.75 4.96
N GLU A 306 21.34 19.91 6.13
CA GLU A 306 19.91 19.62 6.34
C GLU A 306 19.02 20.38 5.34
N THR A 307 19.40 21.61 4.97
CA THR A 307 18.71 22.40 3.95
C THR A 307 19.66 23.45 3.35
N CYS A 308 19.72 23.52 2.02
CA CYS A 308 20.37 24.65 1.33
C CYS A 308 19.59 25.94 1.61
N THR A 309 20.23 26.98 2.13
CA THR A 309 19.53 28.26 2.42
C THR A 309 19.09 29.01 1.17
N LYS A 310 19.63 28.67 -0.01
CA LYS A 310 19.32 29.35 -1.29
C LYS A 310 18.21 28.67 -2.10
N CYS A 311 18.12 27.34 -2.07
CA CYS A 311 17.09 26.59 -2.83
C CYS A 311 16.23 25.66 -1.98
N HIS A 312 16.47 25.59 -0.67
CA HIS A 312 15.78 24.71 0.27
C HIS A 312 15.84 23.21 -0.06
N VAL A 313 16.70 22.80 -1.00
CA VAL A 313 16.94 21.39 -1.32
C VAL A 313 17.90 20.80 -0.28
N ALA A 314 17.53 19.66 0.31
CA ALA A 314 18.41 18.85 1.15
C ALA A 314 19.52 18.25 0.28
N GLY A 315 20.80 18.43 0.65
CA GLY A 315 21.90 18.06 -0.23
C GLY A 315 23.26 17.88 0.45
N TRP A 316 24.13 17.14 -0.23
CA TRP A 316 25.38 16.59 0.28
C TRP A 316 26.55 17.55 0.00
N CYS A 317 27.32 17.92 1.03
CA CYS A 317 28.54 18.70 0.85
C CYS A 317 29.73 17.76 0.58
N GLN A 318 30.47 18.04 -0.49
CA GLN A 318 31.79 17.47 -0.70
C GLN A 318 32.84 18.55 -0.41
N THR A 319 33.67 18.33 0.61
CA THR A 319 35.06 18.86 0.71
C THR A 319 35.33 20.26 1.31
N CYS A 320 34.42 21.23 1.32
CA CYS A 320 34.80 22.65 1.52
C CYS A 320 34.21 23.34 2.76
N ALA A 321 33.93 22.61 3.84
CA ALA A 321 33.66 23.18 5.16
C ALA A 321 34.94 23.80 5.78
N VAL A 322 35.68 24.60 5.01
CA VAL A 322 36.65 25.53 5.56
C VAL A 322 35.83 26.58 6.30
N GLN A 323 35.99 26.54 7.62
CA GLN A 323 35.69 27.61 8.57
C GLN A 323 35.56 29.00 7.91
N ARG A 324 34.39 29.64 8.05
CA ARG A 324 34.21 31.04 8.49
C ARG A 324 32.76 31.48 8.27
N GLY A 325 31.90 31.23 9.27
CA GLY A 325 30.71 32.03 9.59
C GLY A 325 29.72 32.42 8.46
N GLY A 326 29.54 31.61 7.42
CA GLY A 326 28.64 31.89 6.30
C GLY A 326 27.46 30.92 6.19
N ALA A 327 26.39 31.33 5.48
CA ALA A 327 25.18 30.53 5.26
C ALA A 327 25.44 29.26 4.41
N LEU A 328 24.72 28.18 4.70
CA LEU A 328 24.87 26.86 4.08
C LEU A 328 24.22 26.80 2.68
N VAL A 329 25.00 26.74 1.60
CA VAL A 329 24.49 26.69 0.21
C VAL A 329 25.00 25.42 -0.50
N CYS A 330 24.14 24.71 -1.25
CA CYS A 330 24.50 23.47 -1.97
C CYS A 330 25.31 23.74 -3.26
N ALA A 331 26.04 22.73 -3.75
CA ALA A 331 26.91 22.84 -4.92
C ALA A 331 26.20 23.40 -6.17
N GLY A 332 24.97 22.97 -6.45
CA GLY A 332 24.19 23.48 -7.58
C GLY A 332 23.81 24.97 -7.46
N CYS A 333 23.70 25.48 -6.23
CA CYS A 333 23.41 26.88 -5.97
C CYS A 333 24.66 27.78 -5.90
N VAL A 334 25.83 27.19 -5.68
CA VAL A 334 27.13 27.86 -5.76
C VAL A 334 27.45 28.21 -7.22
N ASP A 335 27.11 27.32 -8.16
CA ASP A 335 27.41 27.51 -9.58
C ASP A 335 26.30 28.22 -10.38
N SER A 336 25.07 28.31 -9.84
CA SER A 336 23.96 28.99 -10.50
C SER A 336 23.99 30.51 -10.27
N LYS A 337 24.52 31.27 -11.23
CA LYS A 337 24.12 32.67 -11.45
C LYS A 337 22.70 32.71 -12.03
N GLU A 338 21.84 33.45 -11.33
CA GLU A 338 20.51 33.98 -11.71
C GLU A 338 19.65 33.20 -12.72
N LYS A 339 18.54 32.65 -12.21
CA LYS A 339 17.25 32.66 -12.92
C LYS A 339 16.09 32.46 -11.93
N MET A 340 15.43 33.56 -11.57
CA MET A 340 14.09 33.53 -10.99
C MET A 340 13.13 32.88 -11.99
N ARG A 341 12.26 31.98 -11.52
CA ARG A 341 11.02 31.64 -12.21
C ARG A 341 9.85 31.63 -11.23
N SER A 342 8.80 32.25 -11.74
CA SER A 342 7.53 32.66 -11.16
C SER A 342 6.60 31.50 -10.78
N GLU A 343 5.91 31.68 -9.66
CA GLU A 343 4.71 30.94 -9.28
C GLU A 343 3.58 31.18 -10.29
N GLY A 344 2.84 30.12 -10.63
CA GLY A 344 1.64 30.17 -11.46
C GLY A 344 0.65 29.07 -11.10
N ASP A 345 -0.46 29.50 -10.52
CA ASP A 345 -1.83 28.94 -10.51
C ASP A 345 -2.09 27.50 -10.02
N GLY A 346 -2.60 27.40 -8.79
CA GLY A 346 -3.13 26.15 -8.22
C GLY A 346 -4.30 26.34 -7.25
N LYS A 347 -5.49 26.79 -7.71
CA LYS A 347 -6.70 26.86 -6.85
C LYS A 347 -8.03 26.58 -7.57
N TRP A 348 -8.11 25.54 -8.41
CA TRP A 348 -9.37 25.13 -9.04
C TRP A 348 -10.35 24.44 -8.06
N TRP A 349 -9.87 23.78 -7.01
CA TRP A 349 -10.68 23.02 -6.04
C TRP A 349 -11.41 23.90 -5.00
N GLN A 350 -10.95 25.13 -4.76
CA GLN A 350 -11.70 26.13 -3.98
C GLN A 350 -13.05 26.48 -4.63
N LYS A 351 -13.19 26.22 -5.94
CA LYS A 351 -14.45 26.38 -6.69
C LYS A 351 -15.39 25.18 -6.47
N LEU A 352 -14.87 24.00 -6.15
CA LEU A 352 -15.63 22.77 -5.90
C LEU A 352 -16.26 22.76 -4.51
N LEU A 353 -15.51 23.17 -3.48
CA LEU A 353 -16.03 23.30 -2.10
C LEU A 353 -17.04 24.45 -1.94
N ARG A 354 -17.00 25.45 -2.83
CA ARG A 354 -17.93 26.58 -2.81
C ARG A 354 -19.31 26.18 -3.38
N LEU A 355 -19.34 25.31 -4.39
CA LEU A 355 -20.58 24.83 -5.01
C LEU A 355 -21.39 23.89 -4.10
N GLU A 356 -20.74 23.10 -3.23
CA GLU A 356 -21.44 22.26 -2.25
C GLU A 356 -22.06 23.05 -1.10
N ARG A 357 -21.47 24.17 -0.68
CA ARG A 357 -22.07 25.07 0.33
C ARG A 357 -23.24 25.88 -0.21
N GLU A 358 -23.25 26.17 -1.51
CA GLU A 358 -24.30 26.96 -2.15
C GLU A 358 -25.49 26.11 -2.61
N GLY A 359 -25.29 24.82 -2.89
CA GLY A 359 -26.37 23.88 -3.27
C GLY A 359 -27.28 23.43 -2.11
N GLY A 360 -26.96 23.77 -0.85
CA GLY A 360 -27.73 23.39 0.34
C GLY A 360 -28.81 24.38 0.77
N LYS A 361 -29.06 25.46 0.01
CA LYS A 361 -30.14 26.41 0.29
C LYS A 361 -31.01 26.61 -0.95
N GLY A 362 -32.13 25.89 -0.98
CA GLY A 362 -33.30 26.24 -1.77
C GLY A 362 -33.50 25.44 -3.05
N LEU A 363 -34.21 24.33 -2.94
CA LEU A 363 -35.50 24.09 -3.61
C LEU A 363 -36.22 22.94 -2.90
#